data_AF-A0A926VV59-F1
#
_entry.id   AF-A0A926VV59-F1
#
_cell.length_a   1.000
_cell.length_b   1.000
_cell.length_c   1.000
_cell.angle_alpha   90.00
_cell.angle_beta   90.00
_cell.angle_gamma   90.00
#
_symmetry.space_group_name_H-M   'P 1'
#
loop_
_entity.id
_entity.type
_entity.pdbx_description
1 polymer ?
#
loop_
_entity_poly.entity_id
_entity_poly.type
_entity_poly.pdbx_seq_one_letter_code
_entity_poly.pdbx_strand_id
1 'polypeptide(L)' 'MVRPKIDSEQRKVIRTTFRTTETESEALKWYAERFGLSVSDFLRTVLKDSLETAIETTQGGKAS' A
#
# COMPACT_ATOMS: atom_id res chain seq x y z
N MET A 1 24.83 12.93 28.44
CA MET A 1 24.56 12.09 27.25
C MET A 1 23.04 11.88 27.17
N VAL A 2 22.34 12.72 26.40
CA VAL A 2 20.88 12.70 26.34
C VAL A 2 20.46 11.64 25.32
N ARG A 3 19.77 10.59 25.77
CA ARG A 3 19.17 9.60 24.85
C ARG A 3 18.09 10.33 24.05
N PRO A 4 18.11 10.31 22.70
CA PRO A 4 17.02 10.88 21.94
C PRO A 4 15.75 10.08 22.23
N LYS A 5 14.77 10.77 22.79
CA LYS A 5 13.40 10.27 22.96
C LYS A 5 12.81 10.21 21.56
N ILE A 6 12.65 9.02 21.01
CA ILE A 6 11.94 8.85 19.75
C ILE A 6 10.48 9.13 20.06
N ASP A 7 10.04 10.35 19.75
CA ASP A 7 8.64 10.76 19.83
C ASP A 7 7.82 9.80 18.95
N SER A 8 7.04 8.94 19.60
CA SER A 8 6.17 7.93 18.99
C SER A 8 4.94 8.52 18.27
N GLU A 9 4.86 9.84 18.15
CA GLU A 9 3.61 10.57 17.86
C GLU A 9 3.60 11.30 16.50
N GLN A 10 4.62 11.16 15.65
CA GLN A 10 4.52 11.64 14.27
C GLN A 10 4.25 10.47 13.32
N ARG A 11 2.97 10.19 13.08
CA ARG A 11 2.56 9.41 11.90
C ARG A 11 3.13 10.10 10.66
N LYS A 12 4.27 9.63 10.16
CA LYS A 12 4.88 10.13 8.93
C LYS A 12 3.92 9.81 7.78
N VAL A 13 3.25 10.84 7.27
CA VAL A 13 2.46 10.73 6.05
C VAL A 13 3.44 10.70 4.87
N ILE A 14 3.59 9.55 4.24
CA ILE A 14 4.38 9.40 3.02
C ILE A 14 3.45 9.72 1.84
N ARG A 15 3.80 10.75 1.05
CA ARG A 15 3.14 11.04 -0.22
C ARG A 15 4.00 10.48 -1.35
N THR A 16 3.36 9.74 -2.25
CA THR A 16 4.01 9.16 -3.43
C THR A 16 3.09 9.36 -4.63
N THR A 17 3.69 9.56 -5.80
CA THR A 17 2.99 9.67 -7.07
C THR A 17 3.44 8.53 -7.97
N PHE A 18 2.49 7.82 -8.55
CA PHE A 18 2.76 6.76 -9.53
C PHE A 18 2.53 7.31 -10.94
N ARG A 19 3.39 6.93 -11.88
CA ARG A 19 3.12 7.13 -13.30
C ARG A 19 2.40 5.89 -13.82
N THR A 20 1.29 6.11 -14.50
CA THR A 20 0.51 5.08 -15.17
C THR A 20 0.27 5.50 -16.62
N THR A 21 0.03 4.54 -17.48
CA THR A 21 -0.57 4.79 -18.79
C THR A 21 -2.01 5.29 -18.62
N GLU A 22 -2.59 5.80 -19.71
CA GLU A 22 -3.98 6.23 -19.75
C GLU A 22 -4.93 5.06 -19.46
N THR A 23 -4.75 3.92 -20.12
CA THR A 23 -5.56 2.71 -19.92
C THR A 23 -5.49 2.20 -18.49
N GLU A 24 -4.31 2.19 -17.87
CA GLU A 24 -4.17 1.82 -16.45
C GLU A 24 -4.89 2.83 -15.53
N SER A 25 -4.83 4.13 -15.85
CA SER A 25 -5.53 5.16 -15.08
C SER A 25 -7.05 5.00 -15.15
N GLU A 26 -7.59 4.73 -16.34
CA GLU A 26 -9.02 4.46 -16.54
C GLU A 26 -9.46 3.20 -15.81
N ALA A 27 -8.70 2.12 -15.91
CA ALA A 27 -8.99 0.89 -15.19
C ALA A 27 -9.01 1.13 -13.67
N LEU A 28 -8.01 1.84 -13.12
CA LEU A 28 -7.95 2.16 -11.69
C LEU A 28 -9.15 3.00 -11.23
N LYS A 29 -9.59 3.98 -12.03
CA LYS A 29 -10.80 4.76 -11.72
C LYS A 29 -12.03 3.87 -11.69
N TRP A 30 -12.21 3.04 -12.71
CA TRP A 30 -13.35 2.13 -12.81
C TRP A 30 -13.43 1.16 -11.62
N TYR A 31 -12.30 0.56 -11.23
CA TYR A 31 -12.26 -0.30 -10.04
C TYR A 31 -12.59 0.48 -8.77
N ALA A 32 -11.97 1.64 -8.56
CA ALA A 32 -12.20 2.46 -7.38
C ALA A 32 -13.68 2.86 -7.24
N GLU A 33 -14.32 3.29 -8.34
CA GLU A 33 -15.75 3.62 -8.37
C GLU A 33 -16.64 2.42 -8.01
N ARG A 34 -16.31 1.23 -8.53
CA ARG A 34 -17.07 0.00 -8.24
C ARG A 34 -17.08 -0.37 -6.76
N PHE A 35 -16.04 0.00 -6.02
CA PHE A 35 -15.95 -0.21 -4.57
C PHE A 35 -16.33 1.03 -3.76
N GLY A 36 -16.73 2.14 -4.39
CA GLY A 36 -17.06 3.40 -3.72
C GLY A 36 -15.87 4.06 -3.03
N LEU A 37 -14.65 3.84 -3.55
CA LEU A 37 -13.40 4.35 -2.99
C LEU A 37 -12.77 5.42 -3.88
N SER A 38 -11.87 6.21 -3.31
CA SER A 38 -10.92 6.99 -4.10
C SER A 38 -9.87 6.06 -4.73
N VAL A 39 -9.27 6.45 -5.86
CA VAL A 39 -8.19 5.68 -6.49
C VAL A 39 -7.02 5.45 -5.53
N SER A 40 -6.68 6.44 -4.70
CA SER A 40 -5.62 6.32 -3.70
C SER A 40 -5.94 5.30 -2.61
N ASP A 41 -7.19 5.29 -2.11
CA ASP A 41 -7.62 4.33 -1.09
C ASP A 41 -7.72 2.91 -1.67
N PHE A 42 -8.24 2.78 -2.89
CA PHE A 42 -8.26 1.52 -3.60
C PHE A 42 -6.84 0.94 -3.78
N LEU A 43 -5.90 1.75 -4.29
CA LEU A 43 -4.50 1.34 -4.44
C LEU A 43 -3.88 0.95 -3.09
N ARG A 44 -4.18 1.67 -2.02
CA ARG A 44 -3.66 1.36 -0.69
C ARG A 44 -4.14 -0.01 -0.20
N THR A 45 -5.41 -0.35 -0.42
CA THR A 45 -5.96 -1.66 -0.06
C THR A 45 -5.30 -2.76 -0.86
N VAL A 46 -5.24 -2.64 -2.19
CA VAL A 46 -4.65 -3.67 -3.07
C VAL A 46 -3.16 -3.88 -2.76
N LEU A 47 -2.41 -2.81 -2.54
CA LEU A 47 -0.99 -2.91 -2.18
C LEU A 47 -0.79 -3.56 -0.81
N LYS A 48 -1.66 -3.28 0.15
CA LYS A 48 -1.62 -3.91 1.47
C LYS A 48 -1.84 -5.43 1.34
N ASP A 49 -2.91 -5.83 0.65
CA ASP A 49 -3.27 -7.25 0.49
C ASP A 49 -2.17 -8.01 -0.28
N SER A 50 -1.57 -7.38 -1.30
CA SER A 50 -0.45 -7.94 -2.04
C SER A 50 0.81 -8.11 -1.18
N LEU A 51 1.09 -7.18 -0.26
CA LEU A 51 2.22 -7.29 0.67
C LEU A 51 2.00 -8.40 1.70
N GLU A 52 0.79 -8.52 2.23
CA GLU A 52 0.43 -9.59 3.18
C GLU A 52 0.61 -10.97 2.51
N THR A 53 0.09 -11.13 1.29
CA THR A 53 0.25 -12.36 0.49
C THR A 53 1.72 -12.69 0.19
N ALA A 54 2.53 -11.66 -0.12
CA ALA A 54 3.96 -11.84 -0.41
C ALA A 54 4.75 -12.28 0.83
N ILE A 55 4.39 -11.77 2.01
CA ILE A 55 5.01 -12.17 3.29
C ILE A 55 4.68 -13.63 3.60
N GLU A 56 3.42 -14.03 3.45
CA GLU A 56 2.98 -15.42 3.69
C GLU A 56 3.69 -16.41 2.76
N THR A 57 3.79 -16.08 1.47
CA THR A 57 4.50 -16.91 0.48
C THR A 57 5.99 -17.05 0.82
N THR A 58 6.61 -15.99 1.34
CA THR A 58 8.03 -16.00 1.69
C THR A 58 8.30 -16.80 2.98
N GLN A 59 7.36 -16.81 3.93
CA GLN A 59 7.47 -17.60 5.16
C GLN A 59 7.10 -19.08 4.98
N GLY A 60 6.27 -19.41 3.97
CA GLY A 60 5.92 -20.79 3.63
C GLY A 60 7.03 -21.63 2.97
N GLY A 61 8.17 -21.02 2.62
CA GLY A 61 9.31 -21.68 1.97
C GLY A 61 10.27 -22.46 2.89
N LYS A 62 9.83 -22.85 4.10
CA LYS A 62 10.55 -23.79 4.99
C LYS A 62 9.58 -24.79 5.61
N ALA A 63 8.99 -25.66 4.79
CA ALA A 63 8.47 -26.93 5.27
C ALA A 63 8.31 -27.90 4.09
N SER A 64 9.40 -28.63 3.79
CA SER A 64 9.46 -30.08 3.49
C SER A 64 10.62 -30.38 2.56
#